data_AF-A0A8H5YYD0-F1
#
_entry.id   AF-A0A8H5YYD0-F1
#
_cell.length_a   1.000
_cell.length_b   1.000
_cell.length_c   1.000
_cell.angle_alpha   90.00
_cell.angle_beta   90.00
_cell.angle_gamma   90.00
#
_symmetry.space_group_name_H-M   'P 1'
#
loop_
_entity.id
_entity.type
_entity.pdbx_description
1 polymer ?
#
loop_
_entity_poly.entity_id
_entity_poly.type
_entity_poly.pdbx_seq_one_letter_code
_entity_poly.pdbx_strand_id
1 'polypeptide(L)'
;MDGWEIIIQKHASLVNNLELWHEWERSILDPKRKVLFPIHKLAEAGRQEAIESLLHRGMNVHELDGDNWTPADVAAGYHHKELEELLRKDDPNRKLAMHKYCQPSTFINVYQGPEITTSSTKEPSLSFVLGVNVPPAAEGMGSYLRTQEAIPPDSKCFYYEIEVLHVSNETDQTFDVGDIIGCGMNFETGKGYCTKNGVLLDSCNAFDGHNFSRGKFYPCIGFGANTQGTQMQIRVTLRATEEYPFCFKGPNDGQTSEPRIQPSE
;
A
#
# COMPACT_ATOMS: atom_id res chain seq x y z
N MET A 1 -3.65 -15.92 -23.35
CA MET A 1 -3.32 -14.88 -22.37
C MET A 1 -1.81 -14.80 -22.39
N ASP A 2 -1.27 -13.67 -22.84
CA ASP A 2 0.17 -13.48 -23.03
C ASP A 2 0.88 -13.59 -21.66
N GLY A 3 2.16 -13.98 -21.64
CA GLY A 3 2.86 -14.24 -20.38
C GLY A 3 2.90 -13.02 -19.46
N TRP A 4 3.02 -11.82 -20.04
CA TRP A 4 2.99 -10.56 -19.32
C TRP A 4 1.61 -10.23 -18.73
N GLU A 5 0.51 -10.64 -19.37
CA GLU A 5 -0.86 -10.38 -18.88
C GLU A 5 -1.08 -11.10 -17.55
N ILE A 6 -0.62 -12.35 -17.46
CA ILE A 6 -0.69 -13.16 -16.24
C ILE A 6 0.15 -12.53 -15.14
N ILE A 7 1.35 -12.04 -15.48
CA ILE A 7 2.23 -11.40 -14.49
C ILE A 7 1.61 -10.10 -13.99
N ILE A 8 1.21 -9.15 -14.83
CA ILE A 8 0.60 -7.89 -14.37
C ILE A 8 -0.64 -8.16 -13.50
N GLN A 9 -1.45 -9.17 -13.84
CA GLN A 9 -2.65 -9.52 -13.07
C GLN A 9 -2.33 -10.13 -11.70
N LYS A 10 -1.23 -10.88 -11.57
CA LYS A 10 -0.85 -11.59 -10.33
C LYS A 10 0.22 -10.86 -9.51
N HIS A 11 1.04 -10.06 -10.15
CA HIS A 11 2.20 -9.37 -9.61
C HIS A 11 2.31 -7.97 -10.21
N ALA A 12 2.56 -6.99 -9.37
CA ALA A 12 2.57 -5.60 -9.82
C ALA A 12 3.78 -5.22 -10.69
N SER A 13 4.75 -6.09 -11.01
CA SER A 13 5.95 -5.66 -11.73
C SER A 13 6.44 -6.66 -12.78
N LEU A 14 6.74 -6.14 -13.97
CA LEU A 14 7.36 -6.88 -15.08
C LEU A 14 8.90 -6.68 -15.12
N VAL A 15 9.44 -5.73 -14.33
CA VAL A 15 10.84 -5.25 -14.46
C VAL A 15 11.87 -6.36 -14.31
N ASN A 16 11.53 -7.41 -13.56
CA ASN A 16 12.42 -8.54 -13.29
C ASN A 16 12.41 -9.63 -14.37
N ASN A 17 11.55 -9.52 -15.40
CA ASN A 17 11.47 -10.49 -16.50
C ASN A 17 11.61 -9.80 -17.87
N LEU A 18 12.85 -9.75 -18.37
CA LEU A 18 13.21 -8.99 -19.56
C LEU A 18 12.49 -9.47 -20.84
N GLU A 19 12.29 -10.78 -21.00
CA GLU A 19 11.61 -11.33 -22.17
C GLU A 19 10.14 -10.91 -22.21
N LEU A 20 9.44 -11.06 -21.08
CA LEU A 20 8.05 -10.64 -20.96
C LEU A 20 7.91 -9.12 -21.03
N TRP A 21 8.91 -8.37 -20.56
CA TRP A 21 8.96 -6.92 -20.74
C TRP A 21 8.98 -6.54 -22.22
N HIS A 22 9.84 -7.15 -23.02
CA HIS A 22 9.92 -6.85 -24.45
C HIS A 22 8.64 -7.25 -25.21
N GLU A 23 8.03 -8.37 -24.85
CA GLU A 23 6.73 -8.79 -25.42
C GLU A 23 5.63 -7.77 -25.10
N TRP A 24 5.58 -7.30 -23.85
CA TRP A 24 4.65 -6.29 -23.41
C TRP A 24 4.89 -4.93 -24.07
N GLU A 25 6.15 -4.50 -24.19
CA GLU A 25 6.53 -3.24 -24.82
C GLU A 25 6.16 -3.20 -26.31
N ARG A 26 6.32 -4.31 -27.03
CA ARG A 26 5.79 -4.44 -28.40
C ARG A 26 4.26 -4.33 -28.43
N SER A 27 3.59 -4.85 -27.41
CA SER A 27 2.13 -4.85 -27.31
C SER A 27 1.56 -3.45 -27.10
N ILE A 28 2.16 -2.62 -26.25
CA ILE A 28 1.69 -1.24 -26.02
C ILE A 28 1.92 -0.33 -27.23
N LEU A 29 2.92 -0.65 -28.05
CA LEU A 29 3.23 0.08 -29.29
C LEU A 29 2.36 -0.34 -30.48
N ASP A 30 1.59 -1.43 -30.35
CA ASP A 30 0.62 -1.86 -31.35
C ASP A 30 -0.75 -1.17 -31.09
N PRO A 31 -1.18 -0.24 -31.96
CA PRO A 31 -2.44 0.48 -31.76
C PRO A 31 -3.69 -0.42 -31.79
N LYS A 32 -3.59 -1.67 -32.25
CA LYS A 32 -4.69 -2.64 -32.21
C LYS A 32 -4.86 -3.31 -30.85
N ARG A 33 -3.84 -3.25 -29.99
CA ARG A 33 -3.86 -3.84 -28.66
C ARG A 33 -4.26 -2.79 -27.63
N LYS A 34 -5.28 -3.10 -26.83
CA LYS A 34 -5.66 -2.27 -25.68
C LYS A 34 -5.00 -2.83 -24.43
N VAL A 35 -3.83 -2.27 -24.09
CA VAL A 35 -3.13 -2.62 -22.85
C VAL A 35 -3.59 -1.70 -21.73
N LEU A 36 -3.82 -2.24 -20.54
CA LEU A 36 -4.20 -1.46 -19.37
C LEU A 36 -2.97 -0.81 -18.72
N PHE A 37 -3.11 0.46 -18.33
CA PHE A 37 -2.09 1.24 -17.60
C PHE A 37 -0.66 1.17 -18.20
N PRO A 38 -0.49 1.30 -19.53
CA PRO A 38 0.80 1.12 -20.18
C PRO A 38 1.82 2.15 -19.68
N ILE A 39 1.39 3.39 -19.47
CA ILE A 39 2.32 4.45 -19.11
C ILE A 39 2.79 4.39 -17.66
N HIS A 40 1.94 3.99 -16.71
CA HIS A 40 2.35 3.83 -15.30
C HIS A 40 3.42 2.76 -15.17
N LYS A 41 3.34 1.69 -15.96
CA LYS A 41 4.38 0.64 -15.99
C LYS A 41 5.67 1.11 -16.64
N LEU A 42 5.62 1.89 -17.72
CA LEU A 42 6.82 2.52 -18.27
C LEU A 42 7.46 3.49 -17.28
N ALA A 43 6.65 4.25 -16.55
CA ALA A 43 7.11 5.18 -15.52
C ALA A 43 7.76 4.46 -14.33
N GLU A 44 7.16 3.36 -13.87
CA GLU A 44 7.75 2.46 -12.86
C GLU A 44 9.15 1.97 -13.28
N ALA A 45 9.32 1.64 -14.57
CA ALA A 45 10.59 1.14 -15.11
C ALA A 45 11.56 2.23 -15.61
N GLY A 46 11.19 3.51 -15.55
CA GLY A 46 12.03 4.62 -16.03
C GLY A 46 12.26 4.63 -17.54
N ARG A 47 11.34 4.07 -18.33
CA ARG A 47 11.48 3.93 -19.80
C ARG A 47 11.11 5.22 -20.54
N GLN A 48 11.95 6.25 -20.38
CA GLN A 48 11.70 7.57 -20.95
C GLN A 48 11.50 7.56 -22.48
N GLU A 49 12.38 6.88 -23.24
CA GLU A 49 12.27 6.83 -24.71
C GLU A 49 10.95 6.21 -25.20
N ALA A 50 10.46 5.19 -24.50
CA ALA A 50 9.17 4.58 -24.81
C ALA A 50 8.02 5.56 -24.55
N ILE A 51 8.06 6.28 -23.43
CA ILE A 51 7.05 7.31 -23.10
C ILE A 51 7.05 8.44 -24.14
N GLU A 52 8.22 8.95 -24.53
CA GLU A 52 8.35 9.98 -25.58
C GLU A 52 7.78 9.49 -26.92
N SER A 53 7.99 8.22 -27.26
CA SER A 53 7.40 7.58 -28.45
C SER A 53 5.86 7.53 -28.36
N LEU A 54 5.29 7.18 -27.21
CA LEU A 54 3.83 7.21 -27.01
C LEU A 54 3.27 8.63 -27.09
N LEU A 55 3.97 9.62 -26.52
CA LEU A 55 3.61 11.03 -26.59
C LEU A 55 3.56 11.53 -28.04
N HIS A 56 4.59 11.22 -28.85
CA HIS A 56 4.62 11.56 -30.28
C HIS A 56 3.46 10.93 -31.07
N ARG A 57 2.90 9.81 -30.60
CA ARG A 57 1.74 9.15 -31.20
C ARG A 57 0.40 9.71 -30.70
N GLY A 58 0.42 10.74 -29.84
CA GLY A 58 -0.77 11.38 -29.31
C GLY A 58 -1.49 10.58 -28.23
N MET A 59 -0.81 9.63 -27.58
CA MET A 59 -1.39 8.94 -26.43
C MET A 59 -1.51 9.90 -25.24
N ASN A 60 -2.57 9.74 -24.46
CA ASN A 60 -2.72 10.48 -23.22
C ASN A 60 -1.73 9.93 -22.18
N VAL A 61 -0.68 10.70 -21.90
CA VAL A 61 0.36 10.33 -20.95
C VAL A 61 0.05 10.74 -19.50
N HIS A 62 -1.14 11.29 -19.27
CA HIS A 62 -1.56 11.85 -17.97
C HIS A 62 -2.74 11.09 -17.35
N GLU A 63 -3.02 9.88 -17.84
CA GLU A 63 -4.08 9.02 -17.31
C GLU A 63 -3.83 8.66 -15.85
N LEU A 64 -4.92 8.61 -15.07
CA LEU A 64 -4.87 8.17 -13.68
C LEU A 64 -4.98 6.65 -13.60
N ASP A 65 -4.21 6.03 -12.72
CA ASP A 65 -4.41 4.62 -12.40
C ASP A 65 -5.50 4.40 -11.34
N GLY A 66 -5.69 3.15 -10.90
CA GLY A 66 -6.73 2.79 -9.93
C GLY A 66 -6.60 3.45 -8.55
N ASP A 67 -5.43 3.99 -8.20
CA ASP A 67 -5.21 4.74 -6.96
C ASP A 67 -5.27 6.27 -7.18
N ASN A 68 -5.65 6.70 -8.39
CA ASN A 68 -5.54 8.06 -8.89
C ASN A 68 -4.10 8.61 -8.95
N TRP A 69 -3.10 7.75 -9.16
CA TRP A 69 -1.72 8.21 -9.40
C TRP A 69 -1.53 8.60 -10.87
N THR A 70 -0.79 9.69 -11.09
CA THR A 70 -0.27 10.03 -12.42
C THR A 70 0.99 9.23 -12.72
N PRO A 71 1.40 9.10 -13.99
CA PRO A 71 2.69 8.50 -14.32
C PRO A 71 3.87 9.27 -13.72
N ALA A 72 3.75 10.59 -13.55
CA ALA A 72 4.73 11.39 -12.84
C ALA A 72 4.87 10.98 -11.36
N ASP A 73 3.76 10.74 -10.66
CA ASP A 73 3.80 10.28 -9.27
C ASP A 73 4.43 8.88 -9.16
N VAL A 74 4.18 8.02 -10.15
CA VAL A 74 4.83 6.71 -10.23
C VAL A 74 6.34 6.87 -10.46
N ALA A 75 6.77 7.68 -11.43
CA ALA A 75 8.18 7.93 -11.69
C ALA A 75 8.91 8.45 -10.44
N ALA A 76 8.30 9.39 -9.72
CA ALA A 76 8.79 9.91 -8.44
C ALA A 76 8.96 8.80 -7.40
N GLY A 77 7.92 7.97 -7.21
CA GLY A 77 7.93 6.86 -6.25
C GLY A 77 9.01 5.81 -6.54
N TYR A 78 9.45 5.67 -7.80
CA TYR A 78 10.53 4.76 -8.19
C TYR A 78 11.89 5.46 -8.38
N HIS A 79 12.00 6.75 -8.02
CA HIS A 79 13.19 7.61 -8.09
C HIS A 79 13.71 7.93 -9.50
N HIS A 80 12.84 7.94 -10.51
CA HIS A 80 13.18 8.34 -11.88
C HIS A 80 13.02 9.85 -12.07
N LYS A 81 13.92 10.64 -11.47
CA LYS A 81 13.79 12.11 -11.36
C LYS A 81 13.69 12.82 -12.71
N GLU A 82 14.54 12.47 -13.68
CA GLU A 82 14.49 13.12 -15.00
C GLU A 82 13.14 12.87 -15.70
N LEU A 83 12.61 11.66 -15.55
CA LEU A 83 11.32 11.28 -16.11
C LEU A 83 10.14 11.96 -15.37
N GLU A 84 10.21 12.06 -14.05
CA GLU A 84 9.24 12.81 -13.25
C GLU A 84 9.14 14.27 -13.74
N GLU A 85 10.29 14.95 -13.89
CA GLU A 85 10.35 16.34 -14.35
C GLU A 85 9.77 16.49 -15.75
N LEU A 86 10.09 15.57 -16.67
CA LEU A 86 9.55 15.54 -18.02
C LEU A 86 8.02 15.42 -18.01
N LEU A 87 7.47 14.46 -17.26
CA LEU A 87 6.03 14.20 -17.19
C LEU A 87 5.27 15.34 -16.51
N ARG A 88 5.82 15.92 -15.42
CA ARG A 88 5.20 17.08 -14.73
C ARG A 88 5.19 18.33 -15.60
N LYS A 89 6.21 18.54 -16.43
CA LYS A 89 6.28 19.67 -17.36
C LYS A 89 5.19 19.60 -18.44
N ASP A 90 4.86 18.39 -18.89
CA ASP A 90 3.83 18.15 -19.88
C ASP A 90 2.40 18.11 -19.26
N ASP A 91 2.29 18.02 -17.93
CA ASP A 91 1.03 18.12 -17.16
C ASP A 91 0.93 19.37 -16.27
N PRO A 92 0.96 20.60 -16.84
CA PRO A 92 0.90 21.82 -16.03
C PRO A 92 -0.46 22.03 -15.35
N ASN A 93 -1.47 21.24 -15.70
CA ASN A 93 -2.86 21.44 -15.28
C ASN A 93 -3.34 20.42 -14.24
N ARG A 94 -2.46 19.57 -13.71
CA ARG A 94 -2.83 18.61 -12.68
C ARG A 94 -3.45 19.32 -11.47
N LYS A 95 -4.75 19.15 -11.28
CA LYS A 95 -5.48 19.68 -10.13
C LYS A 95 -5.76 18.57 -9.13
N LEU A 96 -4.85 18.38 -8.17
CA LEU A 96 -5.00 17.46 -7.03
C LEU A 96 -6.31 17.65 -6.27
N ALA A 97 -6.82 18.89 -6.19
CA ALA A 97 -8.08 19.20 -5.54
C ALA A 97 -9.31 18.56 -6.23
N MET A 98 -9.26 18.34 -7.55
CA MET A 98 -10.33 17.69 -8.31
C MET A 98 -10.23 16.17 -8.28
N HIS A 99 -9.01 15.62 -8.34
CA HIS A 99 -8.77 14.18 -8.37
C HIS A 99 -7.95 13.77 -7.15
N LYS A 100 -8.62 13.68 -6.00
CA LYS A 100 -8.00 13.22 -4.75
C LYS A 100 -7.53 11.78 -4.91
N TYR A 101 -6.37 11.46 -4.35
CA TYR A 101 -5.90 10.08 -4.29
C TYR A 101 -6.93 9.17 -3.62
N CYS A 102 -7.08 7.97 -4.17
CA CYS A 102 -7.72 6.90 -3.42
C CYS A 102 -6.90 6.69 -2.14
N GLN A 103 -7.60 6.44 -1.04
CA GLN A 103 -6.96 6.23 0.25
C GLN A 103 -7.31 4.84 0.75
N PRO A 104 -6.40 4.20 1.51
CA PRO A 104 -6.67 2.90 2.08
C PRO A 104 -8.01 2.86 2.82
N SER A 105 -8.86 1.92 2.45
CA SER A 105 -10.23 1.82 2.98
C SER A 105 -10.65 0.40 3.37
N THR A 106 -9.98 -0.61 2.82
CA THR A 106 -10.28 -2.03 3.07
C THR A 106 -9.03 -2.88 2.90
N PHE A 107 -8.98 -4.05 3.55
CA PHE A 107 -7.93 -5.05 3.33
C PHE A 107 -8.41 -6.15 2.39
N ILE A 108 -7.52 -6.53 1.47
CA ILE A 108 -7.71 -7.63 0.54
C ILE A 108 -6.60 -8.67 0.71
N ASN A 109 -6.94 -9.90 0.35
CA ASN A 109 -6.00 -10.99 0.25
C ASN A 109 -5.53 -11.10 -1.21
N VAL A 110 -4.25 -10.86 -1.45
CA VAL A 110 -3.64 -10.88 -2.79
C VAL A 110 -2.92 -12.18 -3.13
N TYR A 111 -2.66 -13.04 -2.15
CA TYR A 111 -1.91 -14.29 -2.31
C TYR A 111 -2.55 -15.37 -1.47
N GLN A 112 -3.40 -16.24 -2.06
CA GLN A 112 -4.00 -17.48 -1.49
C GLN A 112 -3.79 -17.71 0.04
N GLY A 113 -4.17 -16.73 0.86
CA GLY A 113 -3.99 -16.70 2.31
C GLY A 113 -5.34 -16.72 3.03
N PRO A 114 -5.46 -16.29 4.30
CA PRO A 114 -6.66 -16.45 5.11
C PRO A 114 -7.98 -16.09 4.44
N GLU A 115 -8.98 -16.95 4.65
CA GLU A 115 -10.37 -16.65 4.30
C GLU A 115 -10.84 -15.48 5.18
N ILE A 116 -10.82 -14.27 4.62
CA ILE A 116 -11.31 -13.09 5.32
C ILE A 116 -12.83 -13.08 5.20
N THR A 117 -13.51 -13.06 6.33
CA THR A 117 -14.93 -12.67 6.37
C THR A 117 -15.02 -11.26 6.91
N THR A 118 -15.43 -10.33 6.06
CA THR A 118 -15.67 -8.94 6.47
C THR A 118 -17.14 -8.79 6.85
N SER A 119 -17.42 -8.28 8.05
CA SER A 119 -18.75 -7.77 8.36
C SER A 119 -18.76 -6.28 7.97
N SER A 120 -18.95 -6.00 6.69
CA SER A 120 -19.11 -4.63 6.20
C SER A 120 -20.41 -4.05 6.80
N THR A 121 -20.27 -3.14 7.76
CA THR A 121 -21.35 -2.23 8.12
C THR A 121 -21.54 -1.24 6.97
N LYS A 122 -22.80 -0.98 6.60
CA LYS A 122 -23.18 -0.18 5.42
C LYS A 122 -22.83 1.32 5.49
N GLU A 123 -22.27 1.77 6.61
CA GLU A 123 -21.79 3.13 6.81
C GLU A 123 -20.29 3.19 6.48
N PRO A 124 -19.76 4.30 5.95
CA PRO A 124 -18.33 4.49 5.74
C PRO A 124 -17.62 4.55 7.10
N SER A 125 -17.34 3.40 7.69
CA SER A 125 -16.64 3.30 8.96
C SER A 125 -15.12 3.25 8.68
N LEU A 126 -14.41 4.24 9.20
CA LEU A 126 -12.93 4.32 9.17
C LEU A 126 -12.28 3.27 10.10
N SER A 127 -13.11 2.52 10.82
CA SER A 127 -12.80 1.35 11.62
C SER A 127 -13.70 0.20 11.21
N PHE A 128 -13.15 -0.98 10.96
CA PHE A 128 -13.92 -2.15 10.52
C PHE A 128 -13.38 -3.45 11.12
N VAL A 129 -14.27 -4.42 11.29
CA VAL A 129 -13.94 -5.72 11.87
C VAL A 129 -13.70 -6.75 10.78
N LEU A 130 -12.57 -7.45 10.89
CA LEU A 130 -12.15 -8.53 10.01
C LEU A 130 -12.15 -9.84 10.80
N GLY A 131 -12.87 -10.84 10.30
CA GLY A 131 -12.64 -12.23 10.67
C GLY A 131 -11.53 -12.80 9.79
N VAL A 132 -10.46 -13.30 10.41
CA VAL A 132 -9.28 -13.83 9.73
C VAL A 132 -9.10 -15.29 10.10
N ASN A 133 -9.10 -16.18 9.10
CA ASN A 133 -8.83 -17.60 9.29
C ASN A 133 -7.48 -17.97 8.68
N VAL A 134 -6.41 -17.99 9.47
CA VAL A 134 -5.04 -18.24 8.98
C VAL A 134 -4.90 -19.72 8.60
N PRO A 135 -4.76 -20.06 7.30
CA PRO A 135 -4.72 -21.45 6.88
C PRO A 135 -3.38 -22.06 7.31
N PRO A 136 -3.33 -23.39 7.50
CA PRO A 136 -2.06 -24.09 7.59
C PRO A 136 -1.25 -23.82 6.31
N ALA A 137 -0.13 -23.11 6.42
CA ALA A 137 0.74 -22.82 5.28
C ALA A 137 1.95 -23.77 5.31
N ALA A 138 2.62 -23.92 4.16
CA ALA A 138 3.90 -24.65 4.10
C ALA A 138 4.89 -24.08 5.13
N GLU A 139 5.70 -24.95 5.74
CA GLU A 139 6.64 -24.58 6.81
C GLU A 139 7.45 -23.32 6.45
N GLY A 140 7.36 -22.29 7.31
CA GLY A 140 8.16 -21.07 7.21
C GLY A 140 7.57 -19.92 6.38
N MET A 141 6.41 -20.08 5.72
CA MET A 141 5.81 -18.99 4.94
C MET A 141 4.70 -18.27 5.74
N GLY A 142 4.94 -16.99 6.08
CA GLY A 142 3.95 -16.12 6.72
C GLY A 142 2.84 -15.69 5.75
N SER A 143 1.66 -15.40 6.27
CA SER A 143 0.54 -14.84 5.48
C SER A 143 0.44 -13.33 5.69
N TYR A 144 -0.05 -12.59 4.70
CA TYR A 144 -0.25 -11.16 4.86
C TYR A 144 -1.50 -10.67 4.14
N LEU A 145 -2.15 -9.70 4.78
CA LEU A 145 -3.19 -8.88 4.18
C LEU A 145 -2.58 -7.54 3.81
N ARG A 146 -3.09 -6.91 2.76
CA ARG A 146 -2.78 -5.49 2.48
C ARG A 146 -4.03 -4.73 2.11
N THR A 147 -3.97 -3.41 2.19
CA THR A 147 -5.07 -2.58 1.70
C THR A 147 -5.19 -2.69 0.19
N GLN A 148 -6.41 -2.52 -0.33
CA GLN A 148 -6.63 -2.49 -1.77
C GLN A 148 -5.93 -1.28 -2.40
N GLU A 149 -6.17 -0.09 -1.84
CA GLU A 149 -5.57 1.16 -2.26
C GLU A 149 -4.19 1.38 -1.65
N ALA A 150 -3.32 2.06 -2.40
CA ALA A 150 -2.03 2.52 -1.91
C ALA A 150 -2.17 3.74 -0.98
N ILE A 151 -1.13 3.98 -0.18
CA ILE A 151 -0.97 5.24 0.55
C ILE A 151 -0.73 6.35 -0.48
N PRO A 152 -1.40 7.52 -0.37
CA PRO A 152 -1.17 8.64 -1.26
C PRO A 152 0.32 9.06 -1.28
N PRO A 153 0.89 9.38 -2.46
CA PRO A 153 2.31 9.68 -2.61
C PRO A 153 2.74 11.00 -1.96
N ASP A 154 1.78 11.88 -1.63
CA ASP A 154 1.99 13.12 -0.88
C ASP A 154 1.94 12.92 0.64
N SER A 155 1.68 11.70 1.11
CA SER A 155 1.71 11.38 2.54
C SER A 155 3.16 11.34 3.04
N LYS A 156 3.48 12.21 4.00
CA LYS A 156 4.79 12.18 4.70
C LYS A 156 4.89 11.03 5.71
N CYS A 157 3.76 10.66 6.29
CA CYS A 157 3.65 9.59 7.25
C CYS A 157 2.29 8.92 7.14
N PHE A 158 2.21 7.66 7.56
CA PHE A 158 0.96 6.92 7.68
C PHE A 158 0.99 6.05 8.93
N TYR A 159 -0.13 5.99 9.65
CA TYR A 159 -0.27 5.19 10.87
C TYR A 159 -1.69 4.62 10.94
N TYR A 160 -1.80 3.36 11.35
CA TYR A 160 -3.06 2.66 11.55
C TYR A 160 -2.95 1.71 12.74
N GLU A 161 -4.08 1.33 13.30
CA GLU A 161 -4.16 0.45 14.46
C GLU A 161 -4.97 -0.81 14.19
N ILE A 162 -4.61 -1.86 14.90
CA ILE A 162 -5.21 -3.19 14.87
C ILE A 162 -5.51 -3.57 16.31
N GLU A 163 -6.78 -3.68 16.67
CA GLU A 163 -7.24 -4.18 17.96
C GLU A 163 -7.54 -5.68 17.84
N VAL A 164 -7.01 -6.49 18.76
CA VAL A 164 -7.29 -7.93 18.83
C VAL A 164 -8.58 -8.16 19.61
N LEU A 165 -9.65 -8.55 18.93
CA LEU A 165 -10.97 -8.78 19.56
C LEU A 165 -11.15 -10.21 20.04
N HIS A 166 -10.61 -11.18 19.29
CA HIS A 166 -10.74 -12.60 19.61
C HIS A 166 -9.61 -13.41 18.96
N VAL A 167 -9.14 -14.47 19.64
CA VAL A 167 -8.20 -15.46 19.12
C VAL A 167 -8.66 -16.84 19.59
N SER A 168 -8.79 -17.80 18.67
CA SER A 168 -9.34 -19.12 18.98
C SER A 168 -8.44 -20.02 19.82
N ASN A 169 -7.12 -19.81 19.77
CA ASN A 169 -6.12 -20.58 20.52
C ASN A 169 -5.17 -19.61 21.22
N GLU A 170 -4.97 -19.78 22.54
CA GLU A 170 -3.87 -19.14 23.26
C GLU A 170 -2.55 -19.70 22.72
N THR A 171 -1.92 -18.97 21.82
CA THR A 171 -0.52 -19.24 21.47
C THR A 171 0.38 -18.42 22.37
N ASP A 172 1.67 -18.72 22.41
CA ASP A 172 2.73 -17.90 23.02
C ASP A 172 2.93 -16.59 22.22
N GLN A 173 1.88 -15.76 22.20
CA GLN A 173 1.64 -14.69 21.24
C GLN A 173 2.19 -13.37 21.83
N THR A 174 2.85 -12.56 21.00
CA THR A 174 3.34 -11.22 21.40
C THR A 174 2.19 -10.25 21.73
N PHE A 175 0.98 -10.55 21.24
CA PHE A 175 -0.23 -9.72 21.36
C PHE A 175 -1.41 -10.58 21.84
N ASP A 176 -2.11 -10.08 22.84
CA ASP A 176 -3.24 -10.74 23.50
C ASP A 176 -4.56 -10.08 23.12
N VAL A 177 -5.68 -10.74 23.44
CA VAL A 177 -7.01 -10.14 23.27
C VAL A 177 -7.11 -8.85 24.08
N GLY A 178 -7.56 -7.78 23.42
CA GLY A 178 -7.64 -6.42 23.96
C GLY A 178 -6.41 -5.56 23.65
N ASP A 179 -5.32 -6.11 23.12
CA ASP A 179 -4.19 -5.31 22.70
C ASP A 179 -4.48 -4.50 21.44
N ILE A 180 -3.97 -3.28 21.41
CA ILE A 180 -3.98 -2.38 20.27
C ILE A 180 -2.56 -2.30 19.70
N ILE A 181 -2.38 -2.90 18.54
CA ILE A 181 -1.15 -2.87 17.77
C ILE A 181 -1.19 -1.66 16.83
N GLY A 182 -0.20 -0.80 16.96
CA GLY A 182 -0.04 0.32 16.05
C GLY A 182 1.07 0.08 15.06
N CYS A 183 0.81 0.38 13.79
CA CYS A 183 1.78 0.27 12.71
C CYS A 183 1.88 1.62 12.00
N GLY A 184 3.09 2.16 11.87
CA GLY A 184 3.28 3.38 11.12
C GLY A 184 4.64 3.50 10.45
N MET A 185 4.73 4.46 9.55
CA MET A 185 5.92 4.74 8.77
C MET A 185 6.03 6.23 8.48
N ASN A 186 7.24 6.77 8.60
CA ASN A 186 7.62 8.07 8.09
C ASN A 186 8.34 7.85 6.75
N PHE A 187 7.75 8.32 5.65
CA PHE A 187 8.24 8.15 4.29
C PHE A 187 9.38 9.10 3.93
N GLU A 188 9.62 10.15 4.72
CA GLU A 188 10.77 11.04 4.53
C GLU A 188 12.06 10.41 5.08
N THR A 189 11.96 9.70 6.21
CA THR A 189 13.10 9.11 6.92
C THR A 189 13.25 7.60 6.70
N GLY A 190 12.19 6.92 6.26
CA GLY A 190 12.11 5.46 6.20
C GLY A 190 11.85 4.79 7.55
N LYS A 191 11.68 5.56 8.63
CA LYS A 191 11.49 5.03 9.97
C LYS A 191 10.10 4.40 10.11
N GLY A 192 10.06 3.10 10.34
CA GLY A 192 8.87 2.34 10.73
C GLY A 192 8.72 2.31 12.25
N TYR A 193 7.48 2.18 12.72
CA TYR A 193 7.13 2.13 14.12
C TYR A 193 6.11 1.01 14.35
N CYS A 194 6.35 0.18 15.36
CA CYS A 194 5.38 -0.78 15.88
C CYS A 194 5.11 -0.48 17.36
N THR A 195 3.86 -0.40 17.77
CA THR A 195 3.46 -0.10 19.14
C THR A 195 2.51 -1.14 19.69
N LYS A 196 2.56 -1.41 21.00
CA LYS A 196 1.55 -2.17 21.75
C LYS A 196 0.92 -1.24 22.78
N ASN A 197 -0.39 -1.06 22.69
CA ASN A 197 -1.16 -0.18 23.59
C ASN A 197 -0.57 1.23 23.68
N GLY A 198 -0.14 1.78 22.54
CA GLY A 198 0.50 3.09 22.44
C GLY A 198 1.95 3.17 22.93
N VAL A 199 2.53 2.08 23.45
CA VAL A 199 3.95 2.00 23.82
C VAL A 199 4.76 1.46 22.65
N LEU A 200 5.84 2.14 22.28
CA LEU A 200 6.72 1.73 21.18
C LEU A 200 7.41 0.40 21.53
N LEU A 201 7.20 -0.62 20.71
CA LEU A 201 7.84 -1.94 20.82
C LEU A 201 9.17 -1.98 20.08
N ASP A 202 9.15 -1.52 18.84
CA ASP A 202 10.31 -1.56 17.95
C ASP A 202 10.20 -0.43 16.91
N SER A 203 11.35 0.02 16.42
CA SER A 203 11.46 0.92 15.28
C SER A 203 12.55 0.43 14.35
N CYS A 204 12.20 0.16 13.10
CA CYS A 204 13.15 -0.21 12.06
C CYS A 204 13.33 0.95 11.07
N ASN A 205 14.43 0.96 10.33
CA ASN A 205 14.52 1.75 9.12
C ASN A 205 14.19 0.85 7.93
N ALA A 206 12.98 0.99 7.40
CA ALA A 206 12.52 0.17 6.28
C ALA A 206 13.32 0.47 5.00
N PHE A 207 13.96 1.64 4.90
CA PHE A 207 14.74 2.02 3.72
C PHE A 207 16.20 1.55 3.79
N ASP A 208 16.65 0.99 4.92
CA ASP A 208 17.97 0.35 5.01
C ASP A 208 18.01 -0.85 4.05
N GLY A 209 19.00 -0.88 3.14
CA GLY A 209 19.09 -1.90 2.09
C GLY A 209 18.30 -1.59 0.81
N HIS A 210 17.68 -0.41 0.70
CA HIS A 210 17.07 0.21 -0.50
C HIS A 210 15.87 -0.51 -1.15
N ASN A 211 15.63 -1.80 -0.88
CA ASN A 211 14.58 -2.57 -1.56
C ASN A 211 13.16 -2.06 -1.27
N PHE A 212 12.91 -1.50 -0.09
CA PHE A 212 11.60 -0.93 0.28
C PHE A 212 11.54 0.59 0.14
N SER A 213 12.53 1.23 -0.50
CA SER A 213 12.53 2.69 -0.69
C SER A 213 11.75 3.16 -1.92
N ARG A 214 11.14 2.23 -2.68
CA ARG A 214 10.58 2.49 -4.00
C ARG A 214 9.16 1.95 -4.14
N GLY A 215 8.35 2.70 -4.88
CA GLY A 215 7.04 2.31 -5.36
C GLY A 215 5.89 2.69 -4.43
N LYS A 216 4.75 2.04 -4.65
CA LYS A 216 3.52 2.26 -3.88
C LYS A 216 3.57 1.46 -2.58
N PHE A 217 3.28 2.12 -1.47
CA PHE A 217 3.16 1.48 -0.15
C PHE A 217 1.71 1.13 0.13
N TYR A 218 1.48 -0.09 0.63
CA TYR A 218 0.15 -0.57 1.03
C TYR A 218 0.22 -1.03 2.48
N PRO A 219 -0.58 -0.46 3.39
CA PRO A 219 -0.71 -0.92 4.76
C PRO A 219 -0.95 -2.42 4.77
N CYS A 220 -0.23 -3.14 5.62
CA CYS A 220 -0.25 -4.60 5.62
C CYS A 220 -0.36 -5.17 7.03
N ILE A 221 -0.99 -6.33 7.15
CA ILE A 221 -1.06 -7.08 8.40
C ILE A 221 -0.39 -8.42 8.14
N GLY A 222 0.75 -8.63 8.80
CA GLY A 222 1.50 -9.86 8.73
C GLY A 222 1.06 -10.85 9.81
N PHE A 223 0.87 -12.10 9.42
CA PHE A 223 0.56 -13.23 10.29
C PHE A 223 1.75 -14.18 10.26
N GLY A 224 2.43 -14.28 11.41
CA GLY A 224 3.62 -15.12 11.56
C GLY A 224 3.32 -16.61 11.50
N ALA A 225 4.34 -17.45 11.27
CA ALA A 225 4.19 -18.90 11.13
C ALA A 225 3.47 -19.58 12.32
N ASN A 226 3.63 -19.04 13.53
CA ASN A 226 3.00 -19.59 14.74
C ASN A 226 1.49 -19.33 14.82
N THR A 227 0.93 -18.51 13.93
CA THR A 227 -0.51 -18.20 13.89
C THR A 227 -1.30 -19.13 12.96
N GLN A 228 -0.63 -20.09 12.31
CA GLN A 228 -1.27 -21.06 11.41
C GLN A 228 -2.37 -21.87 12.13
N GLY A 229 -3.51 -22.05 11.45
CA GLY A 229 -4.68 -22.74 12.01
C GLY A 229 -5.46 -21.92 13.04
N THR A 230 -5.09 -20.66 13.28
CA THR A 230 -5.76 -19.78 14.24
C THR A 230 -6.87 -18.98 13.54
N GLN A 231 -8.02 -18.91 14.19
CA GLN A 231 -9.08 -17.98 13.82
C GLN A 231 -8.99 -16.75 14.73
N MET A 232 -9.04 -15.58 14.11
CA MET A 232 -8.92 -14.31 14.80
C MET A 232 -10.04 -13.37 14.38
N GLN A 233 -10.45 -12.50 15.30
CA GLN A 233 -11.24 -11.33 14.97
C GLN A 233 -10.42 -10.10 15.36
N ILE A 234 -10.22 -9.21 14.39
CA ILE A 234 -9.47 -7.97 14.59
C ILE A 234 -10.30 -6.79 14.14
N ARG A 235 -10.17 -5.64 14.80
CA ARG A 235 -10.67 -4.36 14.32
C ARG A 235 -9.50 -3.56 13.79
N VAL A 236 -9.62 -3.05 12.58
CA VAL A 236 -8.59 -2.21 11.96
C VAL A 236 -9.14 -0.80 11.83
N THR A 237 -8.37 0.18 12.30
CA THR A 237 -8.69 1.60 12.19
C THR A 237 -7.62 2.28 11.36
N LEU A 238 -7.99 2.70 10.14
CA LEU A 238 -7.05 3.32 9.18
C LEU A 238 -6.92 4.84 9.38
N ARG A 239 -7.86 5.47 10.08
CA ARG A 239 -7.83 6.90 10.41
C ARG A 239 -8.44 7.16 11.78
N ALA A 240 -7.83 8.08 12.53
CA ALA A 240 -8.36 8.53 13.79
C ALA A 240 -9.70 9.26 13.59
N THR A 241 -10.62 9.04 14.53
CA THR A 241 -11.89 9.77 14.65
C THR A 241 -12.15 10.11 16.11
N GLU A 242 -13.17 10.91 16.40
CA GLU A 242 -13.59 11.15 17.79
C GLU A 242 -14.03 9.87 18.50
N GLU A 243 -14.68 8.95 17.77
CA GLU A 243 -15.15 7.66 18.30
C GLU A 243 -14.01 6.64 18.44
N TYR A 244 -13.05 6.67 17.52
CA TYR A 244 -11.89 5.75 17.47
C TYR A 244 -10.58 6.55 17.39
N PRO A 245 -10.14 7.18 18.48
CA PRO A 245 -8.87 7.89 18.51
C PRO A 245 -7.71 6.89 18.61
N PHE A 246 -6.62 7.16 17.88
CA PHE A 246 -5.42 6.32 17.99
C PHE A 246 -4.80 6.35 19.38
N CYS A 247 -4.34 5.21 19.88
CA CYS A 247 -3.62 5.04 21.14
C CYS A 247 -2.22 5.67 21.11
N PHE A 248 -1.46 5.50 20.02
CA PHE A 248 -0.13 6.11 19.96
C PHE A 248 -0.21 7.63 19.84
N LYS A 249 0.39 8.32 20.83
CA LYS A 249 0.46 9.79 20.89
C LYS A 249 1.88 10.32 20.71
N GLY A 250 2.85 9.52 20.29
CA GLY A 250 4.25 9.94 20.07
C GLY A 250 4.42 10.95 18.93
N PRO A 251 5.64 11.48 18.70
CA PRO A 251 5.89 12.38 17.58
C PRO A 251 5.54 11.67 16.26
N ASN A 252 4.54 12.21 15.57
CA ASN A 252 4.12 11.83 14.24
C ASN A 252 4.34 13.07 13.37
N ASP A 253 5.57 13.30 12.90
CA ASP A 253 6.02 14.67 12.57
C ASP A 253 5.90 15.08 11.10
N GLY A 254 4.96 14.51 10.35
CA GLY A 254 4.42 15.17 9.15
C GLY A 254 3.19 16.03 9.49
N GLN A 255 3.37 17.30 9.86
CA GLN A 255 2.29 18.28 10.17
C GLN A 255 1.15 18.30 9.12
N THR A 256 -0.10 17.86 9.29
CA THR A 256 -0.92 17.32 10.40
C THR A 256 -2.22 16.72 9.81
N SER A 257 -2.83 15.73 10.48
CA SER A 257 -4.31 15.66 10.64
C SER A 257 -4.75 15.02 11.97
N GLU A 258 -3.97 15.28 13.04
CA GLU A 258 -4.23 15.11 14.49
C GLU A 258 -4.60 13.72 15.07
N PRO A 259 -4.05 13.33 16.26
CA PRO A 259 -4.32 14.06 17.50
C PRO A 259 -3.17 14.20 18.53
N ARG A 260 -3.11 15.38 19.16
CA ARG A 260 -2.73 15.56 20.57
C ARG A 260 -3.50 16.74 21.15
N ILE A 261 -4.22 16.52 22.24
CA ILE A 261 -4.16 17.41 23.41
C ILE A 261 -4.19 16.53 24.67
N GLN A 262 -3.09 16.52 25.43
CA GLN A 262 -3.14 16.37 26.88
C GLN A 262 -3.27 17.79 27.47
N PRO A 263 -3.92 18.01 28.63
CA PRO A 263 -3.65 17.23 29.84
C PRO A 263 -4.81 17.02 30.84
N SER A 264 -4.63 16.09 31.77
CA SER A 264 -4.77 16.38 33.21
C SER A 264 -4.21 15.21 34.05
N GLU A 265 -3.16 15.54 34.82
CA GLU A 265 -2.60 14.93 36.05
C GLU A 265 -2.64 13.41 36.26
#